data_AF-A0A6B2GI06-F1
#
_entry.id   AF-A0A6B2GI06-F1
#
_cell.length_a   1.000
_cell.length_b   1.000
_cell.length_c   1.000
_cell.angle_alpha   90.00
_cell.angle_beta   90.00
_cell.angle_gamma   90.00
#
_symmetry.space_group_name_H-M   'P 1'
#
loop_
_entity.id
_entity.type
_entity.pdbx_description
1 polymer ?
#
loop_
_entity_poly.entity_id
_entity_poly.type
_entity_poly.pdbx_seq_one_letter_code
_entity_poly.pdbx_strand_id
1 'polypeptide(L)'
;MWYPNFINNIVFPLSDVLLKTSYTKNLVKWRKYDLLSADELEKIQINNLKSLLIHAQSHCKLYQNIQFKGENPFEWLTQFPMLTKEIVRTQESDLLTQNPKKLVKFCSSGSSGMQTCVYESKAELQSNRSILMHLWEWSGYRLGAPIVQTGITPNRGLFKSIKDIFLRTIYVDAFVHSEPQILKVLNRIKGKNYTIAGYASSVNLMAETALKYKLKLE
;
A
#
# COMPACT_ATOMS: atom_id res chain seq x y z
N MET A 1 -11.20 9.84 19.94
CA MET A 1 -10.84 10.70 18.78
C MET A 1 -9.50 11.42 18.91
N TRP A 2 -9.01 11.77 20.11
CA TRP A 2 -7.74 12.52 20.26
C TRP A 2 -6.50 11.79 19.71
N TYR A 3 -6.33 10.50 20.03
CA TYR A 3 -5.10 9.77 19.67
C TYR A 3 -4.85 9.66 18.15
N PRO A 4 -5.82 9.25 17.30
CA PRO A 4 -5.60 9.29 15.85
C PRO A 4 -5.27 10.69 15.33
N ASN A 5 -5.90 11.75 15.85
CA ASN A 5 -5.59 13.12 15.45
C ASN A 5 -4.16 13.52 15.84
N PHE A 6 -3.71 13.18 17.06
CA PHE A 6 -2.33 13.39 17.50
C PHE A 6 -1.32 12.67 16.58
N ILE A 7 -1.59 11.40 16.27
CA ILE A 7 -0.74 10.60 15.40
C ILE A 7 -0.65 11.21 13.99
N ASN A 8 -1.77 11.55 13.37
CA ASN A 8 -1.83 12.03 11.99
C ASN A 8 -1.34 13.48 11.81
N ASN A 9 -1.56 14.35 12.81
CA ASN A 9 -1.28 15.79 12.67
C ASN A 9 0.02 16.23 13.35
N ILE A 10 0.61 15.40 14.21
CA ILE A 10 1.84 15.74 14.93
C ILE A 10 2.93 14.70 14.66
N VAL A 11 2.71 13.43 15.02
CA VAL A 11 3.77 12.41 14.95
C VAL A 11 4.24 12.19 13.51
N PHE A 12 3.32 11.92 12.58
CA PHE A 12 3.70 11.60 11.20
C PHE A 12 4.36 12.77 10.45
N PRO A 13 3.84 14.01 10.52
CA PRO A 13 4.52 15.16 9.95
C PRO A 13 5.95 15.35 10.50
N LEU A 14 6.13 15.20 11.81
CA LEU A 14 7.47 15.28 12.43
C LEU A 14 8.37 14.14 11.95
N SER A 15 7.83 12.92 11.84
CA SER A 15 8.59 11.78 11.34
C SER A 15 9.04 11.96 9.90
N ASP A 16 8.22 12.61 9.06
CA ASP A 16 8.59 12.91 7.67
C ASP A 16 9.78 13.85 7.58
N VAL A 17 9.82 14.88 8.45
CA VAL A 17 10.96 15.81 8.53
C VAL A 17 12.22 15.08 9.01
N LEU A 18 12.12 14.30 10.09
CA LEU A 18 13.26 13.60 10.69
C LEU A 18 13.83 12.51 9.76
N LEU A 19 12.96 11.74 9.10
CA LEU A 19 13.34 10.63 8.23
C LEU A 19 13.51 11.04 6.77
N LYS A 20 13.28 12.31 6.44
CA LYS A 20 13.28 12.86 5.07
C LYS A 20 12.35 12.07 4.14
N THR A 21 11.15 11.74 4.63
CA THR A 21 10.10 11.04 3.87
C THR A 21 9.01 12.01 3.40
N SER A 22 8.20 11.57 2.43
CA SER A 22 7.14 12.37 1.80
C SER A 22 5.75 11.81 2.06
N TYR A 23 5.59 10.95 3.08
CA TYR A 23 4.36 10.18 3.29
C TYR A 23 3.14 11.07 3.55
N THR A 24 3.23 11.97 4.52
CA THR A 24 2.18 12.94 4.90
C THR A 24 1.89 13.89 3.74
N LYS A 25 2.93 14.39 3.06
CA LYS A 25 2.77 15.26 1.89
C LYS A 25 1.95 14.57 0.80
N ASN A 26 2.27 13.30 0.50
CA ASN A 26 1.54 12.53 -0.50
C ASN A 26 0.13 12.17 -0.03
N LEU A 27 -0.08 11.85 1.25
CA LEU A 27 -1.41 11.57 1.81
C LEU A 27 -2.32 12.81 1.72
N VAL A 28 -1.81 14.00 2.07
CA VAL A 28 -2.53 15.26 1.89
C VAL A 28 -2.84 15.52 0.41
N LYS A 29 -1.93 15.17 -0.50
CA LYS A 29 -2.17 15.26 -1.95
C LYS A 29 -3.32 14.36 -2.40
N TRP A 30 -3.36 13.10 -1.95
CA TRP A 30 -4.46 12.18 -2.27
C TRP A 30 -5.81 12.67 -1.75
N ARG A 31 -5.88 13.13 -0.49
CA ARG A 31 -7.09 13.74 0.07
C ARG A 31 -7.59 14.96 -0.71
N LYS A 32 -6.67 15.74 -1.29
CA LYS A 32 -7.05 16.89 -2.14
C LYS A 32 -7.66 16.45 -3.47
N TYR A 33 -7.22 15.33 -4.03
CA TYR A 33 -7.74 14.82 -5.30
C TYR A 33 -9.21 14.41 -5.20
N ASP A 34 -9.67 13.95 -4.04
CA ASP A 34 -11.08 13.62 -3.79
C ASP A 34 -12.02 14.83 -3.96
N LEU A 35 -11.49 16.06 -3.88
CA LEU A 35 -12.25 17.30 -3.98
C LEU A 35 -12.25 17.91 -5.38
N LEU A 36 -11.52 17.31 -6.32
CA LEU A 36 -11.36 17.84 -7.67
C LEU A 36 -12.46 17.34 -8.60
N SER A 37 -12.83 18.17 -9.56
CA SER A 37 -13.69 17.80 -10.69
C SER A 37 -12.99 16.82 -11.64
N ALA A 38 -13.78 16.16 -12.49
CA ALA A 38 -13.26 15.27 -13.51
C ALA A 38 -12.25 15.98 -14.44
N ASP A 39 -12.55 17.20 -14.89
CA ASP A 39 -11.68 17.99 -15.77
C ASP A 39 -10.34 18.35 -15.10
N GLU A 40 -10.35 18.64 -13.79
CA GLU A 40 -9.13 18.91 -13.02
C GLU A 40 -8.29 17.65 -12.87
N LEU A 41 -8.92 16.51 -12.61
CA LEU A 41 -8.25 15.21 -12.54
C LEU A 41 -7.67 14.80 -13.89
N GLU A 42 -8.38 15.03 -14.99
CA GLU A 42 -7.90 14.75 -16.34
C GLU A 42 -6.64 15.56 -16.68
N LYS A 43 -6.62 16.87 -16.36
CA LYS A 43 -5.42 17.71 -16.52
C LYS A 43 -4.23 17.17 -15.72
N ILE A 44 -4.47 16.69 -14.50
CA ILE A 44 -3.43 16.08 -13.66
C ILE A 44 -2.94 14.76 -14.26
N GLN A 45 -3.85 13.91 -14.76
CA GLN A 45 -3.53 12.64 -15.40
C GLN A 45 -2.69 12.84 -16.66
N ILE A 46 -3.08 13.77 -17.54
CA ILE A 46 -2.32 14.12 -18.75
C ILE A 46 -0.89 14.54 -18.40
N ASN A 47 -0.74 15.46 -17.44
CA ASN A 47 0.58 15.96 -17.03
C ASN A 47 1.46 14.87 -16.39
N ASN A 48 0.87 14.03 -15.53
CA ASN A 48 1.59 12.91 -14.91
C ASN A 48 1.98 11.85 -15.95
N LEU A 49 1.07 11.51 -16.88
CA LEU A 49 1.33 10.54 -17.94
C LEU A 49 2.44 11.04 -18.86
N LYS A 50 2.37 12.29 -19.32
CA LYS A 50 3.44 12.92 -20.12
C LYS A 50 4.79 12.80 -19.43
N SER A 51 4.86 13.16 -18.16
CA SER A 51 6.09 13.09 -17.37
C SER A 51 6.61 11.65 -17.21
N LEU A 52 5.71 10.69 -16.98
CA LEU A 52 6.03 9.26 -16.86
C LEU A 52 6.58 8.68 -18.16
N LEU A 53 5.93 8.95 -19.29
CA LEU A 53 6.35 8.42 -20.59
C LEU A 53 7.68 9.01 -21.03
N ILE A 54 7.90 10.32 -20.84
CA ILE A 54 9.20 10.96 -21.10
C ILE A 54 10.28 10.35 -20.22
N HIS A 55 10.02 10.18 -18.91
CA HIS A 55 10.98 9.56 -18.00
C HIS A 55 11.30 8.12 -18.41
N ALA A 56 10.29 7.34 -18.77
CA ALA A 56 10.45 5.97 -19.26
C ALA A 56 11.32 5.95 -20.53
N GLN A 57 11.00 6.74 -21.55
CA GLN A 57 11.78 6.80 -22.78
C GLN A 57 13.22 7.30 -22.54
N SER A 58 13.42 8.26 -21.63
CA SER A 58 14.75 8.84 -21.38
C SER A 58 15.68 7.95 -20.56
N HIS A 59 15.13 7.06 -19.72
CA HIS A 59 15.94 6.34 -18.71
C HIS A 59 15.76 4.82 -18.71
N CYS A 60 14.72 4.29 -19.36
CA CYS A 60 14.49 2.86 -19.50
C CYS A 60 15.05 2.40 -20.85
N LYS A 61 16.08 1.56 -20.83
CA LYS A 61 16.73 1.05 -22.04
C LYS A 61 15.75 0.30 -22.95
N LEU A 62 14.75 -0.37 -22.38
CA LEU A 62 13.69 -1.03 -23.16
C LEU A 62 12.86 -0.04 -24.00
N TYR A 63 12.68 1.19 -23.52
CA TYR A 63 11.78 2.17 -24.10
C TYR A 63 12.50 3.31 -24.85
N GLN A 64 13.83 3.34 -24.81
CA GLN A 64 14.65 4.43 -25.37
C GLN A 64 14.44 4.70 -26.86
N ASN A 65 14.01 3.68 -27.61
CA ASN A 65 13.79 3.79 -29.06
C ASN A 65 12.37 4.23 -29.43
N ILE A 66 11.47 4.43 -28.46
CA ILE A 66 10.11 4.91 -28.72
C ILE A 66 10.17 6.36 -29.20
N GLN A 67 9.46 6.63 -30.30
CA GLN A 67 9.38 7.95 -30.93
C GLN A 67 7.97 8.49 -30.79
N PHE A 68 7.79 9.48 -29.92
CA PHE A 68 6.48 10.09 -29.67
C PHE A 68 5.93 10.76 -30.93
N LYS A 69 4.76 10.30 -31.37
CA LYS A 69 3.96 10.93 -32.42
C LYS A 69 2.85 11.78 -31.79
N GLY A 70 2.70 13.02 -32.24
CA GLY A 70 1.70 13.97 -31.71
C GLY A 70 2.08 14.58 -30.36
N GLU A 71 1.16 15.31 -29.74
CA GLU A 71 1.39 16.01 -28.45
C GLU A 71 0.63 15.36 -27.28
N ASN A 72 -0.31 14.47 -27.57
CA ASN A 72 -1.17 13.85 -26.59
C ASN A 72 -0.50 12.62 -25.94
N PRO A 73 -0.21 12.62 -24.63
CA PRO A 73 0.44 11.50 -23.97
C PRO A 73 -0.38 10.22 -23.97
N PHE A 74 -1.71 10.28 -24.15
CA PHE A 74 -2.52 9.08 -24.33
C PHE A 74 -2.26 8.39 -25.67
N GLU A 75 -1.96 9.15 -26.73
CA GLU A 75 -1.56 8.58 -28.02
C GLU A 75 -0.15 8.00 -27.93
N TRP A 76 0.75 8.63 -27.17
CA TRP A 76 2.09 8.12 -26.92
C TRP A 76 2.05 6.77 -26.19
N LEU A 77 1.13 6.58 -25.24
CA LEU A 77 0.99 5.33 -24.49
C LEU A 77 0.78 4.11 -25.40
N THR A 78 0.07 4.28 -26.52
CA THR A 78 -0.17 3.18 -27.47
C THR A 78 1.09 2.70 -28.20
N GLN A 79 2.18 3.49 -28.14
CA GLN A 79 3.46 3.19 -28.75
C GLN A 79 4.36 2.36 -27.82
N PHE A 80 3.99 2.22 -26.54
CA PHE A 80 4.69 1.37 -25.59
C PHE A 80 4.24 -0.08 -25.75
N PRO A 81 5.18 -1.05 -25.79
CA PRO A 81 4.81 -2.45 -25.85
C PRO A 81 4.14 -2.89 -24.54
N MET A 82 3.21 -3.82 -24.64
CA MET A 82 2.57 -4.41 -23.46
C MET A 82 3.61 -5.15 -22.62
N LEU A 83 3.72 -4.77 -21.35
CA LEU A 83 4.66 -5.39 -20.42
C LEU A 83 4.06 -6.69 -19.85
N THR A 84 4.78 -7.81 -19.99
CA THR A 84 4.40 -9.10 -19.42
C THR A 84 5.31 -9.48 -18.25
N LYS A 85 4.87 -10.39 -17.37
CA LYS A 85 5.72 -10.92 -16.29
C LYS A 85 7.00 -11.58 -16.80
N GLU A 86 6.94 -12.17 -17.99
CA GLU A 86 8.10 -12.74 -18.65
C GLU A 86 9.12 -11.67 -19.00
N ILE A 87 8.70 -10.59 -19.68
CA ILE A 87 9.57 -9.46 -20.02
C ILE A 87 10.21 -8.88 -18.75
N VAL A 88 9.44 -8.68 -17.68
CA VAL A 88 9.97 -8.17 -16.39
C VAL A 88 11.08 -9.06 -15.84
N ARG A 89 10.93 -10.38 -15.96
CA ARG A 89 11.90 -11.36 -15.46
C ARG A 89 13.15 -11.43 -16.34
N THR A 90 12.99 -11.42 -17.66
CA THR A 90 14.10 -11.66 -18.60
C THR A 90 14.83 -10.37 -18.98
N GLN A 91 14.20 -9.20 -18.83
CA GLN A 91 14.73 -7.90 -19.22
C GLN A 91 14.80 -6.92 -18.04
N GLU A 92 14.95 -7.44 -16.82
CA GLU A 92 14.98 -6.67 -15.57
C GLU A 92 15.95 -5.47 -15.64
N SER A 93 17.19 -5.69 -16.10
CA SER A 93 18.21 -4.64 -16.19
C SER A 93 17.84 -3.52 -17.18
N ASP A 94 17.12 -3.86 -18.24
CA ASP A 94 16.76 -2.91 -19.30
C ASP A 94 15.52 -2.08 -18.92
N LEU A 95 14.75 -2.55 -17.93
CA LEU A 95 13.60 -1.87 -17.36
C LEU A 95 13.95 -0.87 -16.25
N LEU A 96 15.11 -1.00 -15.63
CA LEU A 96 15.52 -0.15 -14.52
C LEU A 96 15.93 1.25 -15.01
N THR A 97 15.27 2.28 -14.46
CA THR A 97 15.60 3.69 -14.72
C THR A 97 16.66 4.26 -13.77
N GLN A 98 17.05 3.48 -12.76
CA GLN A 98 18.01 3.87 -11.72
C GLN A 98 18.87 2.67 -11.31
N ASN A 99 20.00 2.96 -10.67
CA ASN A 99 20.89 1.92 -10.16
C ASN A 99 20.15 1.04 -9.11
N PRO A 100 20.05 -0.29 -9.31
CA PRO A 100 19.31 -1.19 -8.42
C PRO A 100 19.84 -1.20 -6.98
N LYS A 101 21.12 -0.87 -6.75
CA LYS A 101 21.69 -0.76 -5.38
C LYS A 101 21.04 0.33 -4.53
N LYS A 102 20.34 1.29 -5.15
CA LYS A 102 19.60 2.36 -4.46
C LYS A 102 18.11 2.04 -4.29
N LEU A 103 17.65 0.92 -4.83
CA LEU A 103 16.25 0.53 -4.86
C LEU A 103 15.96 -0.60 -3.89
N VAL A 104 14.70 -0.74 -3.51
CA VAL A 104 14.21 -1.86 -2.70
C VAL A 104 13.59 -2.89 -3.65
N LYS A 105 14.10 -4.11 -3.59
CA LYS A 105 13.62 -5.24 -4.40
C LYS A 105 12.43 -5.92 -3.71
N PHE A 106 11.35 -6.11 -4.45
CA PHE A 106 10.20 -6.90 -4.05
C PHE A 106 10.00 -8.04 -5.02
N CYS A 107 9.82 -9.26 -4.52
CA CYS A 107 9.60 -10.43 -5.35
C CYS A 107 8.27 -11.10 -4.98
N SER A 108 7.55 -11.57 -5.99
CA SER A 108 6.38 -12.42 -5.79
C SER A 108 6.78 -13.76 -5.15
N SER A 109 5.85 -14.46 -4.50
CA SER A 109 6.08 -15.81 -3.97
C SER A 109 6.49 -16.83 -5.05
N GLY A 110 5.97 -16.68 -6.28
CA GLY A 110 6.31 -17.53 -7.42
C GLY A 110 5.59 -18.88 -7.38
N SER A 111 4.26 -18.88 -7.42
CA SER A 111 3.43 -20.11 -7.37
C SER A 111 3.73 -21.12 -8.48
N SER A 112 4.32 -20.68 -9.60
CA SER A 112 4.79 -21.52 -10.71
C SER A 112 6.27 -21.90 -10.63
N GLY A 113 6.94 -21.66 -9.48
CA GLY A 113 8.38 -21.84 -9.30
C GLY A 113 9.25 -20.69 -9.82
N MET A 114 8.68 -19.74 -10.56
CA MET A 114 9.37 -18.55 -11.04
C MET A 114 8.88 -17.30 -10.32
N GLN A 115 9.81 -16.58 -9.68
CA GLN A 115 9.51 -15.29 -9.05
C GLN A 115 9.68 -14.15 -10.05
N THR A 116 8.74 -13.20 -10.04
CA THR A 116 8.90 -11.90 -10.69
C THR A 116 9.29 -10.89 -9.63
N CYS A 117 10.34 -10.12 -9.89
CA CYS A 117 10.79 -9.07 -8.99
C CYS A 117 10.63 -7.69 -9.62
N VAL A 118 10.30 -6.71 -8.79
CA VAL A 118 10.20 -5.30 -9.13
C VAL A 118 11.03 -4.49 -8.15
N TYR A 119 11.37 -3.27 -8.52
CA TYR A 119 12.23 -2.39 -7.74
C TYR A 119 11.54 -1.05 -7.54
N GLU A 120 11.57 -0.55 -6.31
CA GLU A 120 11.02 0.75 -5.97
C GLU A 120 12.05 1.59 -5.23
N SER A 121 12.10 2.88 -5.57
CA SER A 121 12.81 3.87 -4.78
C SER A 121 12.09 4.10 -3.44
N LYS A 122 12.81 4.67 -2.47
CA LYS A 122 12.21 5.05 -1.18
C LYS A 122 11.04 6.03 -1.36
N ALA A 123 11.12 6.92 -2.35
CA ALA A 123 10.08 7.90 -2.62
C ALA A 123 8.79 7.26 -3.15
N GLU A 124 8.91 6.31 -4.09
CA GLU A 124 7.79 5.51 -4.60
C GLU A 124 7.13 4.72 -3.47
N LEU A 125 7.92 4.08 -2.60
CA LEU A 125 7.39 3.37 -1.44
C LEU A 125 6.57 4.26 -0.50
N GLN A 126 6.98 5.51 -0.27
CA GLN A 126 6.18 6.45 0.53
C GLN A 126 4.90 6.87 -0.20
N SER A 127 4.97 7.07 -1.52
CA SER A 127 3.80 7.36 -2.35
C SER A 127 2.78 6.21 -2.30
N ASN A 128 3.23 4.97 -2.51
CA ASN A 128 2.41 3.76 -2.48
C ASN A 128 1.77 3.54 -1.10
N ARG A 129 2.52 3.78 -0.01
CA ARG A 129 1.97 3.72 1.35
C ARG A 129 0.94 4.81 1.62
N SER A 130 1.15 6.01 1.08
CA SER A 130 0.23 7.13 1.29
C SER A 130 -1.11 6.92 0.60
N ILE A 131 -1.13 6.41 -0.64
CA ILE A 131 -2.39 6.09 -1.33
C ILE A 131 -3.09 4.92 -0.65
N LEU A 132 -2.36 3.91 -0.18
CA LEU A 132 -2.96 2.81 0.58
C LEU A 132 -3.63 3.30 1.86
N MET A 133 -2.99 4.22 2.59
CA MET A 133 -3.61 4.84 3.76
C MET A 133 -4.85 5.65 3.39
N HIS A 134 -4.79 6.41 2.29
CA HIS A 134 -5.96 7.15 1.80
C HIS A 134 -7.16 6.23 1.53
N LEU A 135 -6.92 5.08 0.88
CA LEU A 135 -7.96 4.07 0.66
C LEU A 135 -8.50 3.46 1.96
N TRP A 136 -7.68 3.35 3.00
CA TRP A 136 -8.13 2.94 4.33
C TRP A 136 -8.97 4.04 5.01
N GLU A 137 -8.72 5.32 4.71
CA GLU A 137 -9.55 6.42 5.20
C GLU A 137 -10.93 6.43 4.57
N TRP A 138 -11.03 6.04 3.30
CA TRP A 138 -12.32 5.80 2.64
C TRP A 138 -13.15 4.69 3.32
N SER A 139 -12.50 3.67 3.90
CA SER A 139 -13.19 2.64 4.67
C SER A 139 -13.53 3.07 6.11
N GLY A 140 -13.28 4.33 6.47
CA GLY A 140 -13.55 4.90 7.79
C GLY A 140 -12.43 4.68 8.81
N TYR A 141 -11.34 3.99 8.44
CA TYR A 141 -10.20 3.80 9.32
C TYR A 141 -9.26 5.01 9.28
N ARG A 142 -8.75 5.44 10.44
CA ARG A 142 -7.68 6.44 10.51
C ARG A 142 -6.46 5.88 11.18
N LEU A 143 -5.28 6.30 10.74
CA LEU A 143 -4.04 5.78 11.28
C LEU A 143 -3.95 6.02 12.80
N GLY A 144 -3.53 4.99 13.50
CA GLY A 144 -3.50 4.97 14.95
C GLY A 144 -4.86 4.68 15.60
N ALA A 145 -5.97 4.58 14.87
CA ALA A 145 -7.21 4.00 15.40
C ALA A 145 -7.03 2.49 15.69
N PRO A 146 -7.77 1.92 16.67
CA PRO A 146 -7.65 0.51 16.99
C PRO A 146 -8.02 -0.39 15.81
N ILE A 147 -7.18 -1.36 15.51
CA ILE A 147 -7.37 -2.27 14.38
C ILE A 147 -6.96 -3.70 14.73
N VAL A 148 -7.74 -4.68 14.28
CA VAL A 148 -7.34 -6.08 14.18
C VAL A 148 -6.86 -6.30 12.74
N GLN A 149 -5.60 -6.66 12.57
CA GLN A 149 -5.01 -6.90 11.25
C GLN A 149 -4.59 -8.36 11.13
N THR A 150 -5.10 -9.06 10.12
CA THR A 150 -4.67 -10.43 9.81
C THR A 150 -3.54 -10.39 8.78
N GLY A 151 -2.50 -11.21 8.92
CA GLY A 151 -1.49 -11.31 7.88
C GLY A 151 -0.52 -12.48 8.03
N ILE A 152 0.39 -12.59 7.07
CA ILE A 152 1.22 -13.78 6.85
C ILE A 152 2.61 -13.73 7.51
N THR A 153 2.81 -12.86 8.51
CA THR A 153 4.11 -12.67 9.17
C THR A 153 4.04 -13.12 10.64
N PRO A 154 4.21 -14.43 10.94
CA PRO A 154 4.09 -14.98 12.29
C PRO A 154 4.99 -14.28 13.32
N ASN A 155 6.27 -14.12 12.98
CA ASN A 155 7.28 -13.57 13.88
C ASN A 155 7.43 -12.06 13.66
N ARG A 156 6.62 -11.29 14.40
CA ARG A 156 6.62 -9.82 14.31
C ARG A 156 7.95 -9.20 14.78
N GLY A 157 8.72 -9.85 15.65
CA GLY A 157 9.97 -9.29 16.19
C GLY A 157 9.74 -8.01 17.01
N LEU A 158 10.73 -7.58 17.80
CA LEU A 158 10.54 -6.52 18.80
C LEU A 158 10.07 -5.18 18.19
N PHE A 159 10.69 -4.75 17.09
CA PHE A 159 10.35 -3.48 16.44
C PHE A 159 8.92 -3.44 15.92
N LYS A 160 8.41 -4.51 15.28
CA LYS A 160 7.02 -4.50 14.80
C LYS A 160 6.05 -4.59 15.97
N SER A 161 6.36 -5.35 17.03
CA SER A 161 5.52 -5.40 18.23
C SER A 161 5.38 -4.04 18.91
N ILE A 162 6.47 -3.26 19.01
CA ILE A 162 6.42 -1.88 19.52
C ILE A 162 5.55 -1.00 18.61
N LYS A 163 5.76 -1.10 17.30
CA LYS A 163 4.94 -0.37 16.30
C LYS A 163 3.45 -0.71 16.45
N ASP A 164 3.12 -1.95 16.75
CA ASP A 164 1.74 -2.39 16.91
C ASP A 164 1.08 -1.82 18.15
N ILE A 165 1.82 -1.77 19.26
CA ILE A 165 1.35 -1.11 20.48
C ILE A 165 1.12 0.37 20.18
N PHE A 166 2.10 1.03 19.54
CA PHE A 166 2.02 2.44 19.16
C PHE A 166 0.85 2.73 18.21
N LEU A 167 0.59 1.87 17.22
CA LEU A 167 -0.50 2.05 16.26
C LEU A 167 -1.82 1.40 16.70
N ARG A 168 -1.87 0.84 17.92
CA ARG A 168 -3.03 0.14 18.49
C ARG A 168 -3.54 -1.01 17.60
N THR A 169 -2.60 -1.72 17.01
CA THR A 169 -2.83 -2.88 16.14
C THR A 169 -2.78 -4.18 16.93
N ILE A 170 -3.83 -4.99 16.82
CA ILE A 170 -3.82 -6.41 17.20
C ILE A 170 -3.51 -7.19 15.93
N TYR A 171 -2.31 -7.77 15.84
CA TYR A 171 -1.95 -8.61 14.72
C TYR A 171 -2.38 -10.06 14.96
N VAL A 172 -3.00 -10.67 13.95
CA VAL A 172 -3.42 -12.07 13.95
C VAL A 172 -2.72 -12.75 12.79
N ASP A 173 -2.06 -13.88 13.03
CA ASP A 173 -1.51 -14.68 11.94
C ASP A 173 -2.65 -15.24 11.09
N ALA A 174 -2.59 -15.02 9.77
CA ALA A 174 -3.58 -15.47 8.81
C ALA A 174 -3.57 -16.99 8.57
N PHE A 175 -2.53 -17.70 9.02
CA PHE A 175 -2.37 -19.14 8.87
C PHE A 175 -2.59 -19.91 10.17
N VAL A 176 -2.60 -19.25 11.33
CA VAL A 176 -2.74 -19.89 12.66
C VAL A 176 -4.15 -19.62 13.23
N HIS A 177 -5.17 -19.64 12.38
CA HIS A 177 -6.56 -19.44 12.76
C HIS A 177 -7.15 -20.60 13.56
N SER A 178 -6.58 -20.91 14.72
CA SER A 178 -7.28 -21.74 15.69
C SER A 178 -8.44 -20.94 16.26
N GLU A 179 -9.60 -21.59 16.32
CA GLU A 179 -10.83 -21.05 16.91
C GLU A 179 -10.61 -20.41 18.30
N PRO A 180 -9.77 -20.97 19.21
CA PRO A 180 -9.44 -20.32 20.48
C PRO A 180 -8.72 -18.97 20.34
N GLN A 181 -7.84 -18.80 19.35
CA GLN A 181 -7.15 -17.52 19.13
C GLN A 181 -8.12 -16.46 18.61
N ILE A 182 -8.98 -16.83 17.67
CA ILE A 182 -10.02 -15.93 17.15
C ILE A 182 -10.94 -15.50 18.29
N LEU A 183 -11.41 -16.44 19.11
CA LEU A 183 -12.21 -16.13 20.30
C LEU A 183 -11.50 -15.18 21.26
N LYS A 184 -10.21 -15.37 21.52
CA LYS A 184 -9.43 -14.47 22.38
C LYS A 184 -9.39 -13.05 21.82
N VAL A 185 -9.22 -12.91 20.50
CA VAL A 185 -9.23 -11.60 19.83
C VAL A 185 -10.62 -10.97 19.90
N LEU A 186 -11.67 -11.70 19.52
CA LEU A 186 -13.05 -11.22 19.53
C LEU A 186 -13.48 -10.77 20.93
N ASN A 187 -13.19 -11.56 21.97
CA ASN A 187 -13.46 -11.18 23.35
C ASN A 187 -12.67 -9.94 23.79
N ARG A 188 -11.43 -9.75 23.31
CA ARG A 188 -10.62 -8.57 23.63
C ARG A 188 -11.21 -7.28 23.04
N ILE A 189 -11.83 -7.36 21.86
CA ILE A 189 -12.39 -6.22 21.14
C ILE A 189 -13.89 -6.02 21.39
N LYS A 190 -14.56 -6.95 22.07
CA LYS A 190 -15.99 -6.87 22.40
C LYS A 190 -16.36 -5.54 23.07
N GLY A 191 -17.42 -4.89 22.58
CA GLY A 191 -17.90 -3.60 23.10
C GLY A 191 -16.94 -2.43 22.82
N LYS A 192 -16.00 -2.59 21.88
CA LYS A 192 -15.02 -1.56 21.50
C LYS A 192 -15.06 -1.33 20.00
N ASN A 193 -14.83 -0.08 19.60
CA ASN A 193 -14.77 0.28 18.19
C ASN A 193 -13.40 -0.08 17.59
N TYR A 194 -13.31 -1.29 17.00
CA TYR A 194 -12.15 -1.78 16.26
C TYR A 194 -12.50 -1.98 14.79
N THR A 195 -11.62 -1.54 13.89
CA THR A 195 -11.65 -1.99 12.49
C THR A 195 -11.03 -3.38 12.40
N ILE A 196 -11.59 -4.27 11.58
CA ILE A 196 -10.99 -5.57 11.25
C ILE A 196 -10.54 -5.53 9.78
N ALA A 197 -9.25 -5.72 9.54
CA ALA A 197 -8.66 -5.71 8.20
C ALA A 197 -7.91 -7.00 7.92
N GLY A 198 -8.19 -7.62 6.79
CA GLY A 198 -7.65 -8.93 6.47
C GLY A 198 -8.11 -9.48 5.13
N TYR A 199 -7.66 -10.69 4.82
CA TYR A 199 -8.25 -11.46 3.71
C TYR A 199 -9.73 -11.71 4.02
N ALA A 200 -10.58 -11.67 2.99
CA ALA A 200 -12.02 -11.89 3.14
C ALA A 200 -12.32 -13.24 3.84
N SER A 201 -11.57 -14.29 3.51
CA SER A 201 -11.67 -15.61 4.16
C SER A 201 -11.37 -15.57 5.66
N SER A 202 -10.36 -14.79 6.07
CA SER A 202 -9.97 -14.63 7.47
C SER A 202 -11.04 -13.87 8.26
N VAL A 203 -11.56 -12.78 7.69
CA VAL A 203 -12.65 -12.01 8.31
C VAL A 203 -13.93 -12.84 8.42
N ASN A 204 -14.25 -13.64 7.39
CA ASN A 204 -15.39 -14.57 7.42
C ASN A 204 -15.26 -15.59 8.56
N LEU A 205 -14.07 -16.18 8.74
CA LEU A 205 -13.83 -17.14 9.82
C LEU A 205 -14.01 -16.50 11.21
N MET A 206 -13.61 -15.23 11.38
CA MET A 206 -13.89 -14.47 12.60
C MET A 206 -15.40 -14.27 12.82
N ALA A 207 -16.15 -13.95 11.78
CA ALA A 207 -17.60 -13.79 11.84
C ALA A 207 -18.31 -15.10 12.18
N GLU A 208 -17.96 -16.21 11.52
CA GLU A 208 -18.49 -17.55 11.81
C GLU A 208 -18.22 -17.96 13.26
N THR A 209 -17.02 -17.68 13.76
CA THR A 209 -16.67 -17.93 15.16
C THR A 209 -17.52 -17.07 16.10
N ALA A 210 -17.72 -15.78 15.80
CA ALA A 210 -18.58 -14.92 16.60
C ALA A 210 -20.02 -15.44 16.67
N LEU A 211 -20.57 -15.89 15.55
CA LEU A 211 -21.91 -16.47 15.45
C LEU A 211 -22.03 -17.78 16.24
N LYS A 212 -21.08 -18.70 16.06
CA LYS A 212 -21.03 -20.00 16.75
C LYS A 212 -21.07 -19.84 18.28
N TYR A 213 -20.37 -18.84 18.82
CA TYR A 213 -20.33 -18.56 20.26
C TYR A 213 -21.31 -17.47 20.71
N LYS A 214 -22.21 -17.02 19.84
CA LYS A 214 -23.22 -15.99 20.13
C LYS A 214 -22.60 -14.71 20.72
N LEU A 215 -21.41 -14.34 20.23
CA LEU A 215 -20.73 -13.12 20.65
C LEU A 215 -21.40 -11.89 20.01
N LYS A 216 -21.96 -11.01 20.84
CA LYS A 216 -22.32 -9.65 20.43
C LYS A 216 -21.09 -8.75 20.54
N LEU A 217 -20.63 -8.22 19.41
CA LEU A 217 -19.42 -7.37 19.35
C LEU A 217 -19.74 -5.90 19.60
N GLU A 218 -20.99 -5.50 19.43
CA GLU A 218 -21.56 -4.19 19.79
C GLU A 218 -21.81 -4.08 21.30
#